data_AF-A0A7X9TS77-F1
#
_entry.id   AF-A0A7X9TS77-F1
#
_cell.length_a   1.000
_cell.length_b   1.000
_cell.length_c   1.000
_cell.angle_alpha   90.00
_cell.angle_beta   90.00
_cell.angle_gamma   90.00
#
_symmetry.space_group_name_H-M   'P 1'
#
loop_
_entity.id
_entity.type
_entity.pdbx_description
1 polymer ?
#
loop_
_entity_poly.entity_id
_entity_poly.type
_entity_poly.pdbx_seq_one_letter_code
_entity_poly.pdbx_strand_id
1 'polypeptide(L)'
;MSLPTLAELPAILLPKAQRAEQSFRDAVAALEEDNGLSKWTSQRWAEFARVCAASDFVIEQSLRDPLMLLELVARGELDRGFAPGELCGQVAGAVQQAETEDELGRVLRRQRTRQQVRIIWRDLTRQADLVQTCRDLSDMADASIDQAYQWLYQRHCVQFGTPTGRRSGEAQHMVILGMGKLGAVELNLSSDIDLIFAYPEGGETVGVKRSLDNQEFFIRLGQKLIKALDPMTVDGFVFRVDMRLRPYGSAGALVLSFNALEQYYQDQGRDWERYAMIKARVVAGDQVAGAQLLDMLRPFVYR
;
A
#
# COMPACT_ATOMS: atom_id res chain seq x y z
N MET A 1 -12.42 6.34 -22.84
CA MET A 1 -13.04 7.68 -22.76
C MET A 1 -11.94 8.71 -22.90
N SER A 2 -12.14 9.79 -23.67
CA SER A 2 -11.15 10.88 -23.73
C SER A 2 -11.15 11.64 -22.41
N LEU A 3 -9.96 12.02 -21.92
CA LEU A 3 -9.83 12.82 -20.70
C LEU A 3 -10.48 14.20 -20.92
N PRO A 4 -11.19 14.75 -19.91
CA PRO A 4 -11.78 16.07 -20.03
C PRO A 4 -10.71 17.14 -20.22
N THR A 5 -11.01 18.17 -21.02
CA THR A 5 -10.12 19.29 -21.29
C THR A 5 -9.78 20.06 -20.01
N LEU A 6 -8.51 20.48 -19.88
CA LEU A 6 -8.06 21.29 -18.75
C LEU A 6 -8.68 22.69 -18.81
N ALA A 7 -9.48 23.04 -17.80
CA ALA A 7 -9.97 24.41 -17.63
C ALA A 7 -8.84 25.34 -17.20
N GLU A 8 -8.89 26.62 -17.58
CA GLU A 8 -7.94 27.62 -17.08
C GLU A 8 -8.03 27.75 -15.55
N LEU A 9 -6.90 28.11 -14.91
CA LEU A 9 -6.86 28.28 -13.47
C LEU A 9 -7.65 29.55 -13.08
N PRO A 10 -8.68 29.46 -12.22
CA PRO A 10 -9.46 30.62 -11.82
C PRO A 10 -8.58 31.71 -11.20
N ALA A 11 -8.84 32.98 -11.54
CA ALA A 11 -8.05 34.12 -11.07
C ALA A 11 -7.91 34.18 -9.54
N ILE A 12 -8.94 33.76 -8.81
CA ILE A 12 -8.94 33.70 -7.34
C ILE A 12 -7.90 32.73 -6.76
N LEU A 13 -7.44 31.74 -7.53
CA LEU A 13 -6.45 30.76 -7.10
C LEU A 13 -5.01 31.14 -7.51
N LEU A 14 -4.83 32.14 -8.38
CA LEU A 14 -3.49 32.58 -8.83
C LEU A 14 -2.58 33.01 -7.67
N PRO A 15 -3.04 33.80 -6.67
CA PRO A 15 -2.17 34.19 -5.55
C PRO A 15 -1.72 32.99 -4.70
N LYS A 16 -2.51 31.92 -4.62
CA LYS A 16 -2.13 30.69 -3.92
C LYS A 16 -1.04 29.96 -4.71
N ALA A 17 -1.22 29.78 -6.01
CA ALA A 17 -0.26 29.12 -6.88
C ALA A 17 1.09 29.87 -6.92
N GLN A 18 1.07 31.20 -7.04
CA GLN A 18 2.29 32.04 -7.06
C GLN A 18 3.08 31.93 -5.74
N ARG A 19 2.39 31.94 -4.59
CA ARG A 19 3.05 31.75 -3.30
C ARG A 19 3.68 30.37 -3.19
N ALA A 20 2.97 29.32 -3.62
CA ALA A 20 3.49 27.95 -3.61
C ALA A 20 4.73 27.80 -4.52
N GLU A 21 4.71 28.41 -5.71
CA GLU A 21 5.87 28.47 -6.61
C GLU A 21 7.06 29.16 -5.94
N GLN A 22 6.86 30.34 -5.35
CA GLN A 22 7.95 31.04 -4.68
C GLN A 22 8.52 30.22 -3.51
N SER A 23 7.65 29.68 -2.65
CA SER A 23 8.09 28.83 -1.53
C SER A 23 8.85 27.59 -1.99
N PHE A 24 8.45 26.98 -3.11
CA PHE A 24 9.16 25.84 -3.67
C PHE A 24 10.52 26.24 -4.23
N ARG A 25 10.62 27.36 -4.95
CA ARG A 25 11.91 27.91 -5.41
C ARG A 25 12.85 28.21 -4.25
N ASP A 26 12.34 28.81 -3.17
CA ASP A 26 13.12 29.10 -1.97
C ASP A 26 13.59 27.80 -1.28
N ALA A 27 12.73 26.78 -1.22
CA ALA A 27 13.08 25.48 -0.66
C ALA A 27 14.16 24.76 -1.49
N VAL A 28 14.11 24.86 -2.83
CA VAL A 28 15.17 24.32 -3.71
C VAL A 28 16.45 25.14 -3.62
N ALA A 29 16.37 26.47 -3.50
CA ALA A 29 17.56 27.32 -3.33
C ALA A 29 18.30 27.08 -2.00
N ALA A 30 17.62 26.50 -1.01
CA ALA A 30 18.25 26.05 0.23
C ALA A 30 18.98 24.70 0.12
N LEU A 31 18.84 23.99 -1.02
CA LEU A 31 19.61 22.79 -1.34
C LEU A 31 21.00 23.17 -1.90
N GLU A 32 21.95 22.23 -1.83
CA GLU A 32 23.31 22.44 -2.36
C GLU A 32 23.35 22.54 -3.90
N GLU A 33 22.39 21.92 -4.59
CA GLU A 33 22.30 21.87 -6.05
C GLU A 33 20.89 22.21 -6.56
N ASP A 34 20.80 22.71 -7.80
CA ASP A 34 19.52 23.02 -8.48
C ASP A 34 18.66 21.77 -8.74
N ASN A 35 19.27 20.58 -8.75
CA ASN A 35 18.58 19.29 -8.90
C ASN A 35 17.63 19.23 -10.12
N GLY A 36 17.90 20.01 -11.17
CA GLY A 36 17.16 20.03 -12.42
C GLY A 36 15.95 20.97 -12.44
N LEU A 37 15.74 21.82 -11.43
CA LEU A 37 14.68 22.83 -11.44
C LEU A 37 14.83 23.80 -12.62
N SER A 38 16.06 24.20 -12.95
CA SER A 38 16.38 25.04 -14.13
C SER A 38 15.95 24.43 -15.46
N LYS A 39 15.74 23.11 -15.52
CA LYS A 39 15.27 22.39 -16.72
C LYS A 39 13.74 22.34 -16.83
N TRP A 40 13.00 22.86 -15.84
CA TRP A 40 11.54 22.87 -15.89
C TRP A 40 11.03 23.77 -17.01
N THR A 41 10.16 23.22 -17.86
CA THR A 41 9.51 23.95 -18.94
C THR A 41 8.40 24.86 -18.41
N SER A 42 7.95 25.81 -19.23
CA SER A 42 6.76 26.62 -18.93
C SER A 42 5.52 25.76 -18.69
N GLN A 43 5.39 24.64 -19.43
CA GLN A 43 4.33 23.66 -19.21
C GLN A 43 4.41 23.04 -17.81
N ARG A 44 5.60 22.63 -17.35
CA ARG A 44 5.75 22.04 -16.01
C ARG A 44 5.39 23.04 -14.91
N TRP A 45 5.78 24.30 -15.04
CA TRP A 45 5.38 25.34 -14.09
C TRP A 45 3.87 25.58 -14.09
N ALA A 46 3.22 25.54 -15.25
CA ALA A 46 1.76 25.63 -15.34
C ALA A 46 1.05 24.44 -14.67
N GLU A 47 1.59 23.22 -14.81
CA GLU A 47 1.11 22.03 -14.11
C GLU A 47 1.30 22.17 -12.59
N PHE A 48 2.48 22.60 -12.14
CA PHE A 48 2.78 22.85 -10.73
C PHE A 48 1.79 23.86 -10.13
N ALA A 49 1.58 25.00 -10.79
CA ALA A 49 0.63 26.02 -10.37
C ALA A 49 -0.79 25.48 -10.21
N ARG A 50 -1.25 24.63 -11.14
CA ARG A 50 -2.55 23.97 -11.07
C ARG A 50 -2.65 23.01 -9.88
N VAL A 51 -1.63 22.16 -9.71
CA VAL A 51 -1.61 21.17 -8.64
C VAL A 51 -1.61 21.85 -7.27
N CYS A 52 -0.79 22.88 -7.09
CA CYS A 52 -0.72 23.66 -5.85
C CYS A 52 -2.01 24.44 -5.56
N ALA A 53 -2.68 24.95 -6.60
CA ALA A 53 -3.98 25.58 -6.38
C ALA A 53 -5.03 24.61 -5.82
N ALA A 54 -5.00 23.34 -6.24
CA ALA A 54 -6.01 22.34 -5.91
C ALA A 54 -5.63 21.38 -4.76
N SER A 55 -4.35 21.26 -4.38
CA SER A 55 -3.90 20.32 -3.36
C SER A 55 -2.88 20.94 -2.39
N ASP A 56 -3.33 21.20 -1.16
CA ASP A 56 -2.44 21.60 -0.07
C ASP A 56 -1.47 20.49 0.30
N PHE A 57 -1.92 19.23 0.22
CA PHE A 57 -1.07 18.06 0.44
C PHE A 57 0.17 18.08 -0.48
N VAL A 58 -0.01 18.28 -1.79
CA VAL A 58 1.15 18.29 -2.71
C VAL A 58 2.09 19.45 -2.39
N ILE A 59 1.56 20.64 -2.04
CA ILE A 59 2.40 21.76 -1.62
C ILE A 59 3.23 21.37 -0.39
N GLU A 60 2.57 20.93 0.68
CA GLU A 60 3.22 20.61 1.95
C GLU A 60 4.31 19.55 1.78
N GLN A 61 4.03 18.48 1.01
CA GLN A 61 5.02 17.42 0.78
C GLN A 61 6.16 17.88 -0.12
N SER A 62 5.90 18.70 -1.13
CA SER A 62 6.95 19.23 -2.02
C SER A 62 7.84 20.25 -1.33
N LEU A 63 7.33 20.97 -0.32
CA LEU A 63 8.14 21.87 0.49
C LEU A 63 8.93 21.11 1.56
N ARG A 64 8.35 20.06 2.14
CA ARG A 64 9.00 19.21 3.13
C ARG A 64 10.15 18.40 2.52
N ASP A 65 9.98 17.92 1.29
CA ASP A 65 10.97 17.16 0.55
C ASP A 65 10.99 17.61 -0.92
N PRO A 66 11.70 18.71 -1.23
CA PRO A 66 11.79 19.22 -2.61
C PRO A 66 12.49 18.26 -3.56
N LEU A 67 13.46 17.49 -3.06
CA LEU A 67 14.20 16.49 -3.84
C LEU A 67 13.25 15.41 -4.37
N MET A 68 12.29 14.95 -3.57
CA MET A 68 11.30 13.95 -4.01
C MET A 68 10.53 14.41 -5.26
N LEU A 69 10.07 15.66 -5.32
CA LEU A 69 9.36 16.19 -6.48
C LEU A 69 10.28 16.38 -7.69
N LEU A 70 11.49 16.90 -7.47
CA LEU A 70 12.48 17.07 -8.53
C LEU A 70 12.86 15.72 -9.16
N GLU A 71 13.02 14.67 -8.37
CA GLU A 71 13.26 13.31 -8.85
C GLU A 71 12.08 12.75 -9.64
N LEU A 72 10.83 12.99 -9.19
CA LEU A 72 9.62 12.57 -9.93
C LEU A 72 9.59 13.19 -11.33
N VAL A 73 9.95 14.47 -11.44
CA VAL A 73 10.06 15.18 -12.72
C VAL A 73 11.22 14.64 -13.56
N ALA A 74 12.42 14.51 -12.96
CA ALA A 74 13.62 14.09 -13.67
C ALA A 74 13.50 12.68 -14.26
N ARG A 75 12.78 11.78 -13.57
CA ARG A 75 12.51 10.41 -14.05
C ARG A 75 11.28 10.31 -14.96
N GLY A 76 10.58 11.42 -15.20
CA GLY A 76 9.35 11.46 -15.99
C GLY A 76 8.20 10.65 -15.39
N GLU A 77 8.25 10.36 -14.08
CA GLU A 77 7.25 9.52 -13.40
C GLU A 77 5.89 10.21 -13.25
N LEU A 78 5.88 11.55 -13.29
CA LEU A 78 4.65 12.33 -13.32
C LEU A 78 3.90 12.15 -14.64
N ASP A 79 4.57 11.99 -15.77
CA ASP A 79 3.92 12.10 -17.08
C ASP A 79 3.40 10.78 -17.65
N ARG A 80 3.57 9.68 -16.92
CA ARG A 80 3.20 8.33 -17.40
C ARG A 80 2.62 7.46 -16.31
N GLY A 81 1.82 6.47 -16.74
CA GLY A 81 1.51 5.29 -15.94
C GLY A 81 2.75 4.43 -15.71
N PHE A 82 2.71 3.62 -14.66
CA PHE A 82 3.73 2.60 -14.42
C PHE A 82 3.40 1.31 -15.14
N ALA A 83 4.45 0.60 -15.60
CA ALA A 83 4.29 -0.74 -16.13
C ALA A 83 3.93 -1.72 -14.99
N PRO A 84 3.27 -2.86 -15.29
CA PRO A 84 3.00 -3.89 -14.30
C PRO A 84 4.28 -4.27 -13.54
N GLY A 85 4.23 -4.24 -12.20
CA GLY A 85 5.35 -4.58 -11.32
C GLY A 85 6.39 -3.48 -11.11
N GLU A 86 6.37 -2.38 -11.88
CA GLU A 86 7.34 -1.28 -11.74
C GLU A 86 7.25 -0.62 -10.35
N LEU A 87 6.03 -0.28 -9.92
CA LEU A 87 5.79 0.30 -8.59
C LEU A 87 6.25 -0.65 -7.47
N CYS A 88 5.89 -1.92 -7.59
CA CYS A 88 6.29 -2.95 -6.63
C CYS A 88 7.83 -3.03 -6.54
N GLY A 89 8.53 -3.02 -7.68
CA GLY A 89 9.99 -3.00 -7.74
C GLY A 89 10.62 -1.76 -7.10
N GLN A 90 10.02 -0.58 -7.27
CA GLN A 90 10.48 0.66 -6.61
C GLN A 90 10.34 0.56 -5.08
N VAL A 91 9.19 0.11 -4.60
CA VAL A 91 8.95 -0.08 -3.15
C VAL A 91 9.88 -1.15 -2.59
N ALA A 92 10.08 -2.26 -3.31
CA ALA A 92 10.99 -3.34 -2.94
C ALA A 92 12.43 -2.83 -2.76
N GLY A 93 12.95 -2.10 -3.76
CA GLY A 93 14.30 -1.54 -3.70
C GLY A 93 14.50 -0.58 -2.54
N ALA A 94 13.47 0.22 -2.21
CA ALA A 94 13.52 1.11 -1.06
C ALA A 94 13.48 0.34 0.27
N VAL A 95 12.56 -0.62 0.42
CA VAL A 95 12.40 -1.41 1.66
C VAL A 95 13.61 -2.27 1.97
N GLN A 96 14.32 -2.78 0.96
CA GLN A 96 15.55 -3.56 1.15
C GLN A 96 16.67 -2.78 1.86
N GLN A 97 16.65 -1.45 1.79
CA GLN A 97 17.63 -0.60 2.46
C GLN A 97 17.35 -0.43 3.96
N ALA A 98 16.16 -0.81 4.45
CA ALA A 98 15.84 -0.74 5.87
C ALA A 98 16.49 -1.88 6.64
N GLU A 99 17.15 -1.56 7.75
CA GLU A 99 17.79 -2.52 8.64
C GLU A 99 16.88 -2.89 9.82
N THR A 100 16.08 -1.92 10.28
CA THR A 100 15.19 -2.05 11.44
C THR A 100 13.69 -1.92 11.09
N GLU A 101 12.81 -2.37 11.98
CA GLU A 101 11.35 -2.24 11.81
C GLU A 101 10.88 -0.78 11.78
N ASP A 102 11.55 0.10 12.53
CA ASP A 102 11.25 1.53 12.54
C ASP A 102 11.68 2.20 11.22
N GLU A 103 12.84 1.81 10.67
CA GLU A 103 13.28 2.24 9.35
C GLU A 103 12.36 1.72 8.24
N LEU A 104 11.92 0.46 8.31
CA LEU A 104 10.93 -0.10 7.38
C LEU A 104 9.69 0.81 7.34
N GLY A 105 9.14 1.13 8.51
CA GLY A 105 8.00 2.03 8.63
C GLY A 105 8.28 3.41 8.01
N ARG A 106 9.45 4.00 8.27
CA ARG A 106 9.83 5.30 7.71
C ARG A 106 9.93 5.27 6.18
N VAL A 107 10.56 4.24 5.63
CA VAL A 107 10.71 4.05 4.18
C VAL A 107 9.34 3.89 3.52
N LEU A 108 8.46 3.07 4.06
CA LEU A 108 7.10 2.87 3.53
C LEU A 108 6.30 4.18 3.52
N ARG A 109 6.39 5.01 4.58
CA ARG A 109 5.74 6.33 4.63
C ARG A 109 6.26 7.26 3.54
N ARG A 110 7.58 7.30 3.33
CA ARG A 110 8.20 8.08 2.25
C ARG A 110 7.74 7.62 0.87
N GLN A 111 7.72 6.31 0.63
CA GLN A 111 7.22 5.76 -0.64
C GLN A 111 5.75 6.09 -0.86
N ARG A 112 4.89 5.89 0.15
CA ARG A 112 3.48 6.26 0.08
C ARG A 112 3.29 7.74 -0.23
N THR A 113 4.05 8.63 0.40
CA THR A 113 3.98 10.07 0.13
C THR A 113 4.41 10.41 -1.29
N ARG A 114 5.56 9.88 -1.76
CA ARG A 114 6.04 10.06 -3.13
C ARG A 114 4.98 9.65 -4.16
N GLN A 115 4.41 8.46 -3.97
CA GLN A 115 3.43 7.92 -4.91
C GLN A 115 2.09 8.65 -4.83
N GLN A 116 1.66 9.08 -3.64
CA GLN A 116 0.45 9.89 -3.53
C GLN A 116 0.62 11.26 -4.22
N VAL A 117 1.78 11.90 -4.10
CA VAL A 117 2.09 13.15 -4.85
C VAL A 117 2.00 12.91 -6.36
N ARG A 118 2.64 11.84 -6.86
CA ARG A 118 2.56 11.46 -8.28
C ARG A 118 1.12 11.24 -8.74
N ILE A 119 0.32 10.49 -7.98
CA ILE A 119 -1.06 10.16 -8.35
C ILE A 119 -1.94 11.42 -8.36
N ILE A 120 -1.86 12.26 -7.32
CA ILE A 120 -2.61 13.52 -7.25
C ILE A 120 -2.20 14.44 -8.40
N TRP A 121 -0.90 14.52 -8.71
CA TRP A 121 -0.42 15.31 -9.84
C TRP A 121 -1.09 14.86 -11.14
N ARG A 122 -1.03 13.56 -11.44
CA ARG A 122 -1.58 12.99 -12.67
C ARG A 122 -3.09 13.16 -12.80
N ASP A 123 -3.84 13.05 -11.71
CA ASP A 123 -5.29 13.30 -11.71
C ASP A 123 -5.60 14.78 -12.02
N LEU A 124 -4.93 15.70 -11.31
CA LEU A 124 -5.16 17.15 -11.44
C LEU A 124 -4.67 17.73 -12.77
N THR A 125 -3.66 17.12 -13.39
CA THR A 125 -3.16 17.51 -14.73
C THR A 125 -3.82 16.72 -15.86
N ARG A 126 -4.79 15.85 -15.57
CA ARG A 126 -5.50 15.02 -16.56
C ARG A 126 -4.53 14.15 -17.37
N GLN A 127 -3.56 13.54 -16.70
CA GLN A 127 -2.67 12.49 -17.21
C GLN A 127 -3.11 11.08 -16.75
N ALA A 128 -4.14 11.00 -15.89
CA ALA A 128 -4.82 9.78 -15.50
C ALA A 128 -6.34 9.99 -15.47
N ASP A 129 -7.11 8.98 -15.86
CA ASP A 129 -8.55 8.95 -15.58
C ASP A 129 -8.84 8.38 -14.18
N LEU A 130 -10.11 8.43 -13.75
CA LEU A 130 -10.51 7.94 -12.43
C LEU A 130 -10.14 6.45 -12.22
N VAL A 131 -10.29 5.62 -13.25
CA VAL A 131 -10.00 4.19 -13.16
C VAL A 131 -8.50 3.96 -12.96
N GLN A 132 -7.68 4.70 -13.68
CA GLN A 132 -6.22 4.69 -13.52
C GLN A 132 -5.81 5.22 -12.14
N THR A 133 -6.42 6.29 -11.65
CA THR A 133 -6.16 6.84 -10.31
C THR A 133 -6.49 5.83 -9.21
N CYS A 134 -7.67 5.18 -9.28
CA CYS A 134 -8.05 4.14 -8.32
C CYS A 134 -7.13 2.92 -8.38
N ARG A 135 -6.70 2.53 -9.59
CA ARG A 135 -5.73 1.46 -9.78
C ARG A 135 -4.36 1.81 -9.19
N ASP A 136 -3.81 2.97 -9.52
CA ASP A 136 -2.51 3.41 -8.98
C ASP A 136 -2.53 3.47 -7.44
N LEU A 137 -3.65 3.89 -6.83
CA LEU A 137 -3.81 3.89 -5.37
C LEU A 137 -3.85 2.48 -4.78
N SER A 138 -4.52 1.56 -5.47
CA SER A 138 -4.63 0.15 -5.06
C SER A 138 -3.30 -0.57 -5.24
N ASP A 139 -2.60 -0.34 -6.35
CA ASP A 139 -1.27 -0.90 -6.63
C ASP A 139 -0.23 -0.39 -5.61
N MET A 140 -0.34 0.87 -5.16
CA MET A 140 0.48 1.42 -4.08
C MET A 140 0.23 0.71 -2.75
N ALA A 141 -1.03 0.40 -2.44
CA ALA A 141 -1.38 -0.37 -1.24
C ALA A 141 -0.84 -1.79 -1.30
N ASP A 142 -1.12 -2.51 -2.40
CA ASP A 142 -0.64 -3.87 -2.63
C ASP A 142 0.89 -3.95 -2.51
N ALA A 143 1.62 -3.07 -3.19
CA ALA A 143 3.08 -3.02 -3.12
C ALA A 143 3.59 -2.74 -1.69
N SER A 144 2.95 -1.82 -0.97
CA SER A 144 3.36 -1.49 0.40
C SER A 144 3.13 -2.66 1.37
N ILE A 145 1.99 -3.34 1.26
CA ILE A 145 1.64 -4.49 2.10
C ILE A 145 2.57 -5.66 1.80
N ASP A 146 2.75 -5.99 0.52
CA ASP A 146 3.54 -7.15 0.12
C ASP A 146 5.03 -6.97 0.48
N GLN A 147 5.62 -5.82 0.16
CA GLN A 147 7.04 -5.60 0.45
C GLN A 147 7.31 -5.48 1.96
N ALA A 148 6.38 -4.91 2.74
CA ALA A 148 6.47 -4.96 4.20
C ALA A 148 6.39 -6.39 4.74
N TYR A 149 5.45 -7.19 4.24
CA TYR A 149 5.31 -8.59 4.62
C TYR A 149 6.58 -9.40 4.30
N GLN A 150 7.12 -9.29 3.09
CA GLN A 150 8.32 -10.04 2.67
C GLN A 150 9.52 -9.69 3.56
N TRP A 151 9.74 -8.40 3.82
CA TRP A 151 10.83 -7.93 4.68
C TRP A 151 10.70 -8.46 6.12
N LEU A 152 9.48 -8.42 6.67
CA LEU A 152 9.19 -8.88 8.03
C LEU A 152 9.29 -10.40 8.13
N TYR A 153 8.73 -11.15 7.18
CA TYR A 153 8.71 -12.61 7.20
C TYR A 153 10.11 -13.20 7.25
N GLN A 154 11.02 -12.71 6.40
CA GLN A 154 12.41 -13.17 6.37
C GLN A 154 13.09 -13.01 7.74
N ARG A 155 12.98 -11.82 8.34
CA ARG A 155 13.57 -11.54 9.66
C ARG A 155 12.88 -12.30 10.78
N HIS A 156 11.57 -12.49 10.69
CA HIS A 156 10.81 -13.27 11.66
C HIS A 156 11.23 -14.75 11.63
N CYS A 157 11.50 -15.29 10.44
CA CYS A 157 12.03 -16.65 10.29
C CYS A 157 13.43 -16.81 10.89
N VAL A 158 14.31 -15.81 10.73
CA VAL A 158 15.63 -15.82 11.38
C VAL A 158 15.50 -15.87 12.91
N GLN A 159 14.54 -15.13 13.46
CA GLN A 159 14.35 -15.05 14.92
C GLN A 159 13.66 -16.29 15.52
N PHE A 160 12.64 -16.82 14.85
CA PHE A 160 11.72 -17.82 15.41
C PHE A 160 11.68 -19.15 14.65
N GLY A 161 12.50 -19.31 13.61
CA GLY A 161 12.45 -20.46 12.71
C GLY A 161 11.42 -20.27 11.60
N THR A 162 11.50 -21.12 10.59
CA THR A 162 10.57 -21.10 9.45
C THR A 162 9.31 -21.88 9.81
N PRO A 163 8.09 -21.29 9.73
CA PRO A 163 6.86 -22.01 9.98
C PRO A 163 6.70 -23.13 8.96
N THR A 164 6.60 -24.38 9.42
CA THR A 164 6.50 -25.56 8.55
C THR A 164 5.17 -26.25 8.79
N GLY A 165 4.51 -26.65 7.71
CA GLY A 165 3.21 -27.31 7.77
C GLY A 165 3.35 -28.74 8.31
N ARG A 166 2.49 -29.13 9.26
CA ARG A 166 2.55 -30.45 9.91
C ARG A 166 2.34 -31.60 8.92
N ARG A 167 1.50 -31.38 7.91
CA ARG A 167 1.09 -32.42 6.96
C ARG A 167 1.91 -32.38 5.68
N SER A 168 2.16 -31.18 5.16
CA SER A 168 2.93 -30.97 3.94
C SER A 168 4.43 -31.11 4.17
N GLY A 169 4.94 -30.73 5.34
CA GLY A 169 6.38 -30.57 5.57
C GLY A 169 6.97 -29.33 4.86
N GLU A 170 6.13 -28.50 4.25
CA GLU A 170 6.54 -27.34 3.45
C GLU A 170 6.50 -26.04 4.27
N ALA A 171 7.33 -25.07 3.87
CA ALA A 171 7.30 -23.74 4.46
C ALA A 171 5.93 -23.08 4.25
N GLN A 172 5.38 -22.51 5.31
CA GLN A 172 4.08 -21.85 5.28
C GLN A 172 4.27 -20.34 5.13
N HIS A 173 3.44 -19.74 4.29
CA HIS A 173 3.42 -18.30 4.09
C HIS A 173 2.05 -17.73 4.47
N MET A 174 2.03 -16.46 4.85
CA MET A 174 0.78 -15.77 5.14
C MET A 174 0.13 -15.39 3.80
N VAL A 175 -1.17 -15.55 3.73
CA VAL A 175 -2.02 -15.01 2.68
C VAL A 175 -2.70 -13.77 3.22
N ILE A 176 -2.62 -12.67 2.47
CA ILE A 176 -3.24 -11.42 2.84
C ILE A 176 -4.31 -11.11 1.80
N LEU A 177 -5.57 -11.13 2.23
CA LEU A 177 -6.71 -10.74 1.41
C LEU A 177 -7.02 -9.26 1.63
N GLY A 178 -7.06 -8.51 0.55
CA GLY A 178 -7.67 -7.19 0.50
C GLY A 178 -9.16 -7.32 0.29
N MET A 179 -9.92 -6.59 1.09
CA MET A 179 -11.38 -6.59 1.07
C MET A 179 -11.90 -5.24 0.56
N GLY A 180 -13.22 -5.14 0.37
CA GLY A 180 -13.87 -3.86 0.05
C GLY A 180 -13.25 -3.18 -1.16
N LYS A 181 -12.89 -1.90 -1.00
CA LYS A 181 -12.32 -1.08 -2.09
C LYS A 181 -10.93 -1.57 -2.53
N LEU A 182 -10.09 -2.02 -1.60
CA LEU A 182 -8.77 -2.54 -1.92
C LEU A 182 -8.88 -3.82 -2.77
N GLY A 183 -9.73 -4.74 -2.32
CA GLY A 183 -9.97 -5.99 -3.03
C GLY A 183 -10.53 -5.78 -4.43
N ALA A 184 -11.41 -4.80 -4.61
CA ALA A 184 -11.98 -4.41 -5.91
C ALA A 184 -11.10 -3.49 -6.78
N VAL A 185 -9.91 -3.07 -6.31
CA VAL A 185 -9.02 -2.14 -7.04
C VAL A 185 -9.67 -0.75 -7.25
N GLU A 186 -10.39 -0.29 -6.22
CA GLU A 186 -11.21 0.92 -6.21
C GLU A 186 -10.82 1.88 -5.07
N LEU A 187 -9.56 1.85 -4.61
CA LEU A 187 -9.13 2.76 -3.53
C LEU A 187 -9.29 4.24 -3.92
N ASN A 188 -9.68 5.05 -2.93
CA ASN A 188 -9.65 6.51 -2.97
C ASN A 188 -8.49 7.05 -2.11
N LEU A 189 -8.12 8.33 -2.29
CA LEU A 189 -6.97 8.98 -1.64
C LEU A 189 -6.88 8.87 -0.11
N SER A 190 -8.01 8.72 0.59
CA SER A 190 -8.08 8.65 2.06
C SER A 190 -8.84 7.39 2.51
N SER A 191 -8.69 6.29 1.77
CA SER A 191 -9.32 5.03 2.15
C SER A 191 -8.52 4.32 3.24
N ASP A 192 -9.23 3.58 4.08
CA ASP A 192 -8.63 2.55 4.92
C ASP A 192 -8.39 1.29 4.06
N ILE A 193 -7.49 0.42 4.50
CA ILE A 193 -7.29 -0.88 3.87
C ILE A 193 -7.91 -1.97 4.74
N ASP A 194 -8.95 -2.60 4.22
CA ASP A 194 -9.62 -3.71 4.87
C ASP A 194 -8.88 -5.02 4.56
N LEU A 195 -8.35 -5.71 5.58
CA LEU A 195 -7.52 -6.90 5.41
C LEU A 195 -8.03 -8.11 6.20
N ILE A 196 -7.82 -9.30 5.64
CA ILE A 196 -7.94 -10.59 6.34
C ILE A 196 -6.63 -11.34 6.15
N PHE A 197 -6.07 -11.87 7.24
CA PHE A 197 -4.86 -12.68 7.23
C PHE A 197 -5.19 -14.16 7.40
N ALA A 198 -4.57 -14.99 6.57
CA ALA A 198 -4.74 -16.43 6.60
C ALA A 198 -3.40 -17.15 6.41
N TYR A 199 -3.36 -18.45 6.70
CA TYR A 199 -2.24 -19.31 6.33
C TYR A 199 -2.73 -20.75 6.02
N PRO A 200 -2.03 -21.53 5.19
CA PRO A 200 -2.59 -22.76 4.63
C PRO A 200 -2.86 -23.83 5.69
N GLU A 201 -1.85 -24.19 6.48
CA GLU A 201 -1.99 -25.25 7.48
C GLU A 201 -1.21 -25.04 8.78
N GLY A 202 -1.74 -25.66 9.85
CA GLY A 202 -1.09 -25.71 11.16
C GLY A 202 0.20 -26.52 11.16
N GLY A 203 1.02 -26.28 12.17
CA GLY A 203 2.35 -26.85 12.28
C GLY A 203 3.19 -26.06 13.26
N GLU A 204 4.51 -26.20 13.16
CA GLU A 204 5.46 -25.55 14.06
C GLU A 204 6.63 -24.97 13.30
N THR A 205 7.32 -24.00 13.90
CA THR A 205 8.54 -23.45 13.32
C THR A 205 9.72 -24.40 13.46
N VAL A 206 10.52 -24.48 12.39
CA VAL A 206 11.71 -25.33 12.28
C VAL A 206 12.98 -24.48 12.14
N GLY A 207 14.11 -25.01 12.62
CA GLY A 207 15.42 -24.34 12.49
C GLY A 207 15.86 -23.52 13.71
N VAL A 208 15.11 -23.58 14.82
CA VAL A 208 15.47 -22.92 16.10
C VAL A 208 15.31 -23.88 17.28
N LYS A 209 15.94 -23.56 18.42
CA LYS A 209 15.91 -24.40 19.63
C LYS A 209 14.51 -24.51 20.25
N ARG A 210 13.70 -23.46 20.16
CA ARG A 210 12.34 -23.41 20.71
C ARG A 210 11.38 -23.13 19.57
N SER A 211 10.62 -24.14 19.17
CA SER A 211 9.57 -23.99 18.16
C SER A 211 8.42 -23.13 18.68
N LEU A 212 7.77 -22.45 17.76
CA LEU A 212 6.47 -21.80 17.96
C LEU A 212 5.41 -22.55 17.17
N ASP A 213 4.17 -22.55 17.67
CA ASP A 213 3.03 -22.95 16.86
C ASP A 213 2.85 -21.94 15.70
N ASN A 214 2.49 -22.43 14.50
CA ASN A 214 2.32 -21.57 13.33
C ASN A 214 1.26 -20.47 13.56
N GLN A 215 0.19 -20.74 14.32
CA GLN A 215 -0.81 -19.74 14.70
C GLN A 215 -0.16 -18.60 15.49
N GLU A 216 0.70 -18.94 16.47
CA GLU A 216 1.43 -17.96 17.27
C GLU A 216 2.42 -17.15 16.41
N PHE A 217 3.16 -17.82 15.53
CA PHE A 217 4.09 -17.17 14.60
C PHE A 217 3.36 -16.15 13.70
N PHE A 218 2.27 -16.55 13.04
CA PHE A 218 1.57 -15.66 12.12
C PHE A 218 0.80 -14.56 12.84
N ILE A 219 0.26 -14.77 14.06
CA ILE A 219 -0.31 -13.68 14.86
C ILE A 219 0.73 -12.59 15.12
N ARG A 220 1.94 -12.98 15.57
CA ARG A 220 3.02 -12.03 15.84
C ARG A 220 3.47 -11.31 14.57
N LEU A 221 3.58 -12.03 13.46
CA LEU A 221 3.94 -11.45 12.17
C LEU A 221 2.88 -10.46 11.67
N GLY A 222 1.59 -10.82 11.77
CA GLY A 222 0.48 -9.94 11.40
C GLY A 222 0.43 -8.66 12.22
N GLN A 223 0.71 -8.74 13.53
CA GLN A 223 0.82 -7.56 14.40
C GLN A 223 1.98 -6.64 13.98
N LYS A 224 3.13 -7.21 13.60
CA LYS A 224 4.28 -6.44 13.09
C LYS A 224 3.95 -5.76 11.77
N LEU A 225 3.25 -6.44 10.87
CA LEU A 225 2.81 -5.87 9.59
C LEU A 225 1.87 -4.67 9.81
N ILE A 226 0.88 -4.80 10.69
CA ILE A 226 -0.02 -3.69 11.06
C ILE A 226 0.78 -2.52 11.64
N LYS A 227 1.73 -2.80 12.55
CA LYS A 227 2.59 -1.78 13.14
C LYS A 227 3.48 -1.05 12.11
N ALA A 228 3.87 -1.71 11.03
CA ALA A 228 4.64 -1.06 9.96
C ALA A 228 3.78 -0.08 9.14
N LEU A 229 2.48 -0.38 8.97
CA LEU A 229 1.57 0.31 8.05
C LEU A 229 0.75 1.43 8.72
N ASP A 230 0.18 1.16 9.90
CA ASP A 230 -0.88 1.97 10.52
C ASP A 230 -0.40 3.21 11.29
N PRO A 231 0.58 3.10 12.21
CA PRO A 231 0.83 4.15 13.19
C PRO A 231 1.09 5.52 12.56
N MET A 232 0.47 6.57 13.12
CA MET A 232 0.81 7.94 12.77
C MET A 232 2.14 8.33 13.42
N THR A 233 3.12 8.75 12.62
CA THR A 233 4.41 9.29 13.08
C THR A 233 4.60 10.71 12.54
N VAL A 234 5.77 11.31 12.83
CA VAL A 234 6.15 12.60 12.25
C VAL A 234 6.20 12.57 10.72
N ASP A 235 6.43 11.41 10.12
CA ASP A 235 6.44 11.17 8.67
C ASP A 235 5.05 10.77 8.12
N GLY A 236 4.00 10.84 8.96
CA GLY A 236 2.65 10.44 8.61
C GLY A 236 2.38 8.95 8.87
N PHE A 237 1.54 8.33 8.05
CA PHE A 237 1.19 6.91 8.09
C PHE A 237 1.21 6.33 6.67
N VAL A 238 1.27 5.00 6.55
CA VAL A 238 1.19 4.34 5.24
C VAL A 238 -0.28 4.18 4.87
N PHE A 239 -1.00 3.36 5.63
CA PHE A 239 -2.45 3.16 5.52
C PHE A 239 -3.04 2.83 6.89
N ARG A 240 -4.23 3.34 7.18
CA ARG A 240 -5.05 2.88 8.31
C ARG A 240 -5.53 1.47 7.99
N VAL A 241 -5.30 0.52 8.89
CA VAL A 241 -5.61 -0.90 8.66
C VAL A 241 -6.88 -1.28 9.39
N ASP A 242 -7.86 -1.78 8.66
CA ASP A 242 -9.10 -2.30 9.23
C ASP A 242 -9.13 -3.84 9.15
N MET A 243 -9.16 -4.49 10.31
CA MET A 243 -9.20 -5.96 10.43
C MET A 243 -10.60 -6.47 10.79
N ARG A 244 -11.65 -5.63 10.80
CA ARG A 244 -12.98 -5.98 11.33
C ARG A 244 -13.77 -6.95 10.48
N LEU A 245 -13.41 -7.10 9.20
CA LEU A 245 -14.06 -8.05 8.29
C LEU A 245 -13.58 -9.50 8.45
N ARG A 246 -12.56 -9.75 9.28
CA ARG A 246 -12.12 -11.12 9.58
C ARG A 246 -13.19 -11.89 10.39
N PRO A 247 -13.20 -13.23 10.34
CA PRO A 247 -14.10 -14.04 11.14
C PRO A 247 -14.13 -13.65 12.62
N TYR A 248 -15.34 -13.62 13.19
CA TYR A 248 -15.61 -13.16 14.57
C TYR A 248 -15.25 -11.67 14.82
N GLY A 249 -14.95 -10.89 13.79
CA GLY A 249 -14.61 -9.48 13.86
C GLY A 249 -13.48 -9.20 14.85
N SER A 250 -13.61 -8.12 15.62
CA SER A 250 -12.59 -7.71 16.60
C SER A 250 -12.31 -8.74 17.70
N ALA A 251 -13.24 -9.65 17.98
CA ALA A 251 -13.07 -10.70 18.99
C ALA A 251 -12.34 -11.95 18.45
N GLY A 252 -12.21 -12.07 17.13
CA GLY A 252 -11.54 -13.18 16.48
C GLY A 252 -10.01 -13.08 16.52
N ALA A 253 -9.36 -14.22 16.32
CA ALA A 253 -7.92 -14.28 16.08
C ALA A 253 -7.54 -13.37 14.90
N LEU A 254 -6.33 -12.79 14.95
CA LEU A 254 -5.87 -11.87 13.91
C LEU A 254 -5.61 -12.59 12.58
N VAL A 255 -5.12 -13.83 12.66
CA VAL A 255 -4.81 -14.69 11.52
C VAL A 255 -5.50 -16.03 11.75
N LEU A 256 -6.00 -16.68 10.70
CA LEU A 256 -6.63 -18.00 10.79
C LEU A 256 -6.03 -18.98 9.79
N SER A 257 -6.00 -20.27 10.15
CA SER A 257 -5.70 -21.32 9.16
C SER A 257 -6.83 -21.44 8.13
N PHE A 258 -6.56 -21.98 6.95
CA PHE A 258 -7.58 -22.18 5.92
C PHE A 258 -8.73 -23.05 6.42
N ASN A 259 -8.43 -24.12 7.17
CA ASN A 259 -9.45 -24.99 7.76
C ASN A 259 -10.37 -24.20 8.72
N ALA A 260 -9.79 -23.37 9.59
CA ALA A 260 -10.59 -22.54 10.51
C ALA A 260 -11.46 -21.50 9.78
N LEU A 261 -10.96 -20.93 8.67
CA LEU A 261 -11.71 -20.02 7.81
C LEU A 261 -12.87 -20.73 7.11
N GLU A 262 -12.60 -21.89 6.51
CA GLU A 262 -13.60 -22.71 5.82
C GLU A 262 -14.73 -23.09 6.79
N GLN A 263 -14.37 -23.64 7.95
CA GLN A 263 -15.35 -24.03 8.97
C GLN A 263 -16.20 -22.85 9.42
N TYR A 264 -15.59 -21.68 9.63
CA TYR A 264 -16.34 -20.48 10.01
C TYR A 264 -17.37 -20.08 8.96
N TYR A 265 -16.98 -19.97 7.69
CA TYR A 265 -17.87 -19.53 6.63
C TYR A 265 -18.96 -20.57 6.30
N GLN A 266 -18.67 -21.86 6.47
CA GLN A 266 -19.66 -22.92 6.33
C GLN A 266 -20.71 -22.90 7.44
N ASP A 267 -20.29 -22.79 8.70
CA ASP A 267 -21.16 -22.96 9.86
C ASP A 267 -21.83 -21.67 10.33
N GLN A 268 -21.11 -20.54 10.26
CA GLN A 268 -21.49 -19.28 10.92
C GLN A 268 -21.56 -18.09 9.96
N GLY A 269 -21.13 -18.27 8.70
CA GLY A 269 -21.05 -17.21 7.71
C GLY A 269 -22.41 -16.57 7.39
N ARG A 270 -22.48 -15.25 7.56
CA ARG A 270 -23.68 -14.43 7.38
C ARG A 270 -23.80 -13.89 5.96
N ASP A 271 -25.03 -13.52 5.56
CA ASP A 271 -25.29 -13.00 4.20
C ASP A 271 -24.43 -11.77 3.85
N TRP A 272 -24.26 -10.84 4.79
CA TRP A 272 -23.43 -9.65 4.57
C TRP A 272 -21.94 -10.00 4.34
N GLU A 273 -21.44 -11.09 4.95
CA GLU A 273 -20.06 -11.56 4.74
C GLU A 273 -19.88 -12.14 3.35
N ARG A 274 -20.94 -12.76 2.78
CA ARG A 274 -20.94 -13.18 1.37
C ARG A 274 -20.71 -11.98 0.46
N TYR A 275 -21.47 -10.89 0.67
CA TYR A 275 -21.30 -9.66 -0.12
C TYR A 275 -19.90 -9.06 0.04
N ALA A 276 -19.32 -9.09 1.24
CA ALA A 276 -17.95 -8.62 1.46
C ALA A 276 -16.92 -9.48 0.70
N MET A 277 -17.09 -10.81 0.72
CA MET A 277 -16.19 -11.77 0.07
C MET A 277 -16.22 -11.73 -1.46
N ILE A 278 -17.26 -11.16 -2.09
CA ILE A 278 -17.29 -10.92 -3.55
C ILE A 278 -16.08 -10.08 -3.99
N LYS A 279 -15.68 -9.12 -3.16
CA LYS A 279 -14.55 -8.22 -3.44
C LYS A 279 -13.22 -8.75 -2.91
N ALA A 280 -13.16 -9.93 -2.29
CA ALA A 280 -11.92 -10.45 -1.74
C ALA A 280 -10.89 -10.75 -2.85
N ARG A 281 -9.67 -10.25 -2.67
CA ARG A 281 -8.56 -10.48 -3.60
C ARG A 281 -7.27 -10.68 -2.82
N VAL A 282 -6.40 -11.58 -3.26
CA VAL A 282 -5.06 -11.71 -2.68
C VAL A 282 -4.25 -10.47 -3.05
N VAL A 283 -3.79 -9.71 -2.04
CA VAL A 283 -3.04 -8.46 -2.24
C VAL A 283 -1.57 -8.60 -1.90
N ALA A 284 -1.22 -9.57 -1.06
CA ALA A 284 0.13 -9.78 -0.59
C ALA A 284 0.34 -11.19 -0.04
N GLY A 285 1.60 -11.59 0.08
CA GLY A 285 1.98 -12.92 0.55
C GLY A 285 1.79 -14.00 -0.52
N ASP A 286 1.41 -15.20 -0.10
CA ASP A 286 1.35 -16.35 -1.01
C ASP A 286 0.15 -16.27 -1.97
N GLN A 287 0.44 -15.92 -3.22
CA GLN A 287 -0.55 -15.79 -4.28
C GLN A 287 -1.18 -17.13 -4.67
N VAL A 288 -0.41 -18.21 -4.62
CA VAL A 288 -0.85 -19.54 -5.04
C VAL A 288 -1.78 -20.12 -3.98
N ALA A 289 -1.36 -20.09 -2.72
CA ALA A 289 -2.21 -20.53 -1.61
C ALA A 289 -3.44 -19.62 -1.44
N GLY A 290 -3.31 -18.32 -1.69
CA GLY A 290 -4.44 -17.39 -1.64
C GLY A 290 -5.49 -17.69 -2.71
N ALA A 291 -5.09 -18.07 -3.92
CA ALA A 291 -6.02 -18.51 -4.96
C ALA A 291 -6.77 -19.79 -4.55
N GLN A 292 -6.08 -20.73 -3.89
CA GLN A 292 -6.71 -21.94 -3.35
C GLN A 292 -7.73 -21.61 -2.26
N LEU A 293 -7.41 -20.67 -1.35
CA LEU A 293 -8.35 -20.20 -0.33
C LEU A 293 -9.60 -19.57 -0.96
N LEU A 294 -9.45 -18.72 -1.96
CA LEU A 294 -10.60 -18.08 -2.62
C LEU A 294 -11.49 -19.10 -3.35
N ASP A 295 -10.90 -20.13 -3.97
CA ASP A 295 -11.66 -21.20 -4.61
C ASP A 295 -12.40 -22.07 -3.58
N MET A 296 -11.75 -22.40 -2.46
CA MET A 296 -12.36 -23.09 -1.32
C MET A 296 -13.58 -22.32 -0.75
N LEU A 297 -13.49 -20.99 -0.69
CA LEU A 297 -14.58 -20.14 -0.19
C LEU A 297 -15.65 -19.82 -1.25
N ARG A 298 -15.44 -20.19 -2.51
CA ARG A 298 -16.38 -19.90 -3.61
C ARG A 298 -17.80 -20.41 -3.36
N PRO A 299 -18.04 -21.63 -2.83
CA PRO A 299 -19.39 -22.12 -2.54
C PRO A 299 -20.11 -21.35 -1.42
N PHE A 300 -19.36 -20.67 -0.54
CA PHE A 300 -19.95 -19.78 0.45
C PHE A 300 -20.46 -18.48 -0.20
N VAL A 301 -19.69 -17.94 -1.15
CA VAL A 301 -19.97 -16.65 -1.81
C VAL A 301 -21.08 -16.75 -2.86
N TYR A 302 -21.06 -17.79 -3.70
CA TYR A 302 -21.93 -17.92 -4.88
C TYR A 302 -22.82 -19.16 -4.79
N ARG A 303 -23.78 -19.16 -3.86
CA ARG A 303 -24.82 -20.20 -3.79
C ARG A 303 -25.89 -20.03 -4.86
#